data_AF-A0A969B5Q6-F1
#
_entry.id   AF-A0A969B5Q6-F1
#
_cell.length_a   1.000
_cell.length_b   1.000
_cell.length_c   1.000
_cell.angle_alpha   90.00
_cell.angle_beta   90.00
_cell.angle_gamma   90.00
#
_symmetry.space_group_name_H-M   'P 1'
#
loop_
_entity.id
_entity.type
_entity.pdbx_description
1 polymer ?
#
loop_
_entity_poly.entity_id
_entity_poly.type
_entity_poly.pdbx_seq_one_letter_code
_entity_poly.pdbx_strand_id
1 'polypeptide(L)'
;MNIPSLVTVDVVRRGYGRRYSSLPVDTVDNDGLVIDFVSSVLRPEHYDLRVGDTVRWLQDGRYVQALVAHVHRNGTRLTAAFSNAELLPADFFPY
;
A
#
# COMPACT_ATOMS: atom_id res chain seq x y z
N MET A 1 10.90 22.69 -8.45
CA MET A 1 10.71 21.82 -7.26
C MET A 1 9.70 20.76 -7.65
N ASN A 2 10.13 19.52 -7.89
CA ASN A 2 9.20 18.44 -8.20
C ASN A 2 8.63 17.96 -6.88
N ILE A 3 7.38 18.33 -6.57
CA ILE A 3 6.68 17.80 -5.39
C ILE A 3 6.45 16.32 -5.72
N PRO A 4 6.98 15.36 -4.94
CA PRO A 4 6.66 13.96 -5.14
C PRO A 4 5.15 13.82 -5.11
N SER A 5 4.54 13.19 -6.12
CA SER A 5 3.12 12.90 -6.07
C SER A 5 2.85 12.04 -4.84
N LEU A 6 2.05 12.53 -3.90
CA LEU A 6 1.59 11.75 -2.77
C LEU A 6 0.81 10.55 -3.31
N VAL A 7 1.40 9.37 -3.20
CA VAL A 7 0.72 8.13 -3.55
C VAL A 7 0.11 7.55 -2.29
N THR A 8 -1.11 7.06 -2.41
CA THR A 8 -1.83 6.44 -1.30
C THR A 8 -2.33 5.08 -1.70
N VAL A 9 -2.47 4.21 -0.70
CA VAL A 9 -3.03 2.88 -0.89
C VAL A 9 -4.18 2.62 0.08
N ASP A 10 -5.19 1.91 -0.39
CA ASP A 10 -6.21 1.30 0.48
C ASP A 10 -5.76 -0.11 0.84
N VAL A 11 -6.02 -0.51 2.09
CA VAL A 11 -5.68 -1.85 2.59
C VAL A 11 -6.94 -2.52 3.11
N VAL A 12 -7.26 -3.69 2.59
CA VAL A 12 -8.42 -4.50 2.96
C VAL A 12 -7.96 -5.87 3.42
N ARG A 13 -8.48 -6.33 4.56
CA ARG A 13 -8.20 -7.66 5.10
C ARG A 13 -9.44 -8.53 5.00
N ARG A 14 -9.29 -9.71 4.39
CA ARG A 14 -10.39 -10.70 4.28
C ARG A 14 -10.97 -11.01 5.67
N GLY A 15 -12.28 -10.90 5.80
CA GLY A 15 -13.00 -11.14 7.07
C GLY A 15 -12.98 -9.97 8.07
N TYR A 16 -12.16 -8.95 7.86
CA TYR A 16 -12.07 -7.76 8.73
C TYR A 16 -12.47 -6.46 8.02
N GLY A 17 -12.50 -6.45 6.69
CA GLY A 17 -12.82 -5.26 5.90
C GLY A 17 -11.63 -4.30 5.77
N ARG A 18 -11.91 -3.01 5.59
CA ARG A 18 -10.90 -1.97 5.36
C ARG A 18 -10.08 -1.73 6.64
N ARG A 19 -8.76 -1.81 6.52
CA ARG A 19 -7.78 -1.55 7.60
C ARG A 19 -7.18 -0.15 7.50
N TYR A 20 -6.92 0.27 6.27
CA TYR A 20 -6.46 1.62 5.97
C TYR A 20 -7.22 2.17 4.78
N SER A 21 -7.56 3.45 4.85
CA SER A 21 -8.07 4.23 3.72
C SER A 21 -7.03 5.30 3.41
N SER A 22 -6.61 5.37 2.15
CA SER A 22 -5.65 6.37 1.67
C SER A 22 -4.37 6.45 2.51
N LEU A 23 -3.79 5.29 2.85
CA LEU A 23 -2.51 5.21 3.56
C LEU A 23 -1.41 5.83 2.70
N PRO A 24 -0.75 6.92 3.13
CA PRO A 24 0.36 7.49 2.38
C PRO A 24 1.53 6.52 2.35
N VAL A 25 2.12 6.38 1.17
CA VAL A 25 3.33 5.59 0.92
C VAL A 25 4.31 6.43 0.12
N ASP A 26 5.61 6.15 0.26
CA ASP A 26 6.64 6.85 -0.50
C ASP A 26 6.70 6.34 -1.94
N THR A 27 6.58 5.02 -2.12
CA THR A 27 6.48 4.39 -3.45
C THR A 27 5.52 3.20 -3.42
N VAL A 28 4.88 2.95 -4.56
CA VAL A 28 4.12 1.73 -4.83
C VAL A 28 4.16 1.41 -6.32
N ASP A 29 4.32 0.14 -6.65
CA ASP A 29 4.25 -0.42 -8.00
C ASP A 29 3.67 -1.85 -7.93
N ASN A 30 3.79 -2.60 -9.03
CA ASN A 30 3.28 -3.97 -9.11
C ASN A 30 4.05 -4.96 -8.23
N ASP A 31 5.27 -4.65 -7.83
CA ASP A 31 6.14 -5.52 -7.04
C ASP A 31 6.01 -5.24 -5.54
N GLY A 32 5.65 -4.02 -5.15
CA GLY A 32 5.48 -3.71 -3.74
C GLY A 32 5.22 -2.24 -3.39
N LEU A 33 5.30 -1.96 -2.09
CA LEU A 33 5.29 -0.61 -1.54
C LEU A 33 6.43 -0.38 -0.54
N VAL A 34 6.74 0.90 -0.31
CA VAL A 34 7.72 1.37 0.67
C VAL A 34 7.15 2.54 1.47
N ILE A 35 7.38 2.52 2.78
CA ILE A 35 7.18 3.66 3.67
C ILE A 35 8.47 3.90 4.45
N ASP A 36 9.04 5.09 4.32
CA ASP A 36 10.26 5.56 4.97
C ASP A 36 9.93 6.42 6.20
N PHE A 37 10.62 6.13 7.31
CA PHE A 37 10.40 6.74 8.62
C PHE A 37 11.62 7.51 9.13
N VAL A 38 12.63 7.73 8.29
CA VAL A 38 13.95 8.29 8.68
C VAL A 38 13.85 9.61 9.46
N SER A 39 12.86 10.45 9.17
CA SER A 39 12.60 11.73 9.84
C SER A 39 11.25 11.76 10.58
N SER A 40 10.61 10.61 10.77
CA SER A 40 9.28 10.50 11.36
C SER A 40 9.34 10.12 12.84
N VAL A 41 8.40 10.65 13.62
CA VAL A 41 8.12 10.17 14.98
C VAL A 41 7.34 8.85 14.97
N LEU A 42 6.75 8.49 13.83
CA LEU A 42 6.05 7.23 13.64
C LEU A 42 7.06 6.10 13.46
N ARG A 43 6.64 4.88 13.81
CA ARG A 43 7.46 3.69 13.70
C ARG A 43 6.81 2.64 12.79
N PRO A 44 7.59 1.92 11.96
CA PRO A 44 7.09 0.83 11.11
C PRO A 44 6.24 -0.20 11.84
N GLU A 45 6.56 -0.48 13.11
CA GLU A 45 5.90 -1.48 13.95
C GLU A 45 4.47 -1.10 14.31
N HIS A 46 4.10 0.18 14.21
CA HIS A 46 2.73 0.65 14.48
C HIS A 46 1.78 0.44 13.29
N TYR A 47 2.29 0.02 12.13
CA TYR A 47 1.50 -0.20 10.92
C TYR A 47 1.07 -1.67 10.83
N ASP A 48 -0.24 -1.92 10.86
CA ASP A 48 -0.89 -3.23 10.83
C ASP A 48 -1.05 -3.78 9.38
N LEU A 49 -0.04 -3.61 8.52
CA LEU A 49 0.00 -4.27 7.21
C LEU A 49 0.45 -5.73 7.37
N ARG A 50 -0.29 -6.68 6.82
CA ARG A 50 -0.01 -8.11 6.99
C ARG A 50 0.00 -8.85 5.66
N VAL A 51 0.69 -9.98 5.65
CA VAL A 51 0.61 -10.98 4.58
C VAL A 51 -0.85 -11.41 4.42
N GLY A 52 -1.31 -11.46 3.17
CA GLY A 52 -2.69 -11.76 2.79
C GLY A 52 -3.63 -10.56 2.75
N ASP A 53 -3.18 -9.36 3.14
CA ASP A 53 -3.95 -8.14 2.90
C ASP A 53 -4.03 -7.84 1.40
N THR A 54 -5.16 -7.32 0.96
CA THR A 54 -5.36 -6.77 -0.37
C THR A 54 -5.02 -5.29 -0.34
N VAL A 55 -4.11 -4.86 -1.22
CA VAL A 55 -3.71 -3.46 -1.38
C VAL A 55 -4.27 -2.94 -2.70
N ARG A 56 -4.79 -1.72 -2.69
CA ARG A 56 -5.29 -1.04 -3.90
C ARG A 56 -4.70 0.35 -4.01
N TRP A 57 -4.31 0.76 -5.20
CA TRP A 57 -3.82 2.10 -5.46
C TRP A 57 -4.29 2.58 -6.82
N LEU A 58 -4.25 3.89 -7.03
CA LEU A 58 -4.55 4.49 -8.32
C LEU A 58 -3.27 4.61 -9.14
N GLN A 59 -3.30 4.08 -10.35
CA GLN A 59 -2.23 4.19 -11.33
C GLN A 59 -2.84 4.57 -12.69
N ASP A 60 -2.36 5.68 -13.27
CA ASP A 60 -2.82 6.18 -14.57
C ASP A 60 -4.36 6.29 -14.70
N GLY A 61 -5.02 6.70 -13.61
CA GLY A 61 -6.47 6.89 -13.54
C GLY A 61 -7.28 5.59 -13.35
N ARG A 62 -6.64 4.45 -13.16
CA ARG A 62 -7.28 3.15 -12.89
C ARG A 62 -6.79 2.54 -11.59
N TYR A 63 -7.64 1.78 -10.93
CA TYR A 63 -7.23 1.05 -9.73
C TYR A 63 -6.42 -0.18 -10.12
N VAL A 64 -5.32 -0.40 -9.42
CA VAL A 64 -4.59 -1.66 -9.39
C VAL A 64 -4.84 -2.32 -8.04
N GLN A 65 -4.91 -3.64 -8.04
CA GLN A 65 -5.05 -4.46 -6.84
C GLN A 65 -3.93 -5.47 -6.79
N ALA A 66 -3.38 -5.72 -5.59
CA ALA A 66 -2.45 -6.81 -5.36
C ALA A 66 -2.64 -7.43 -3.97
N LEU A 67 -2.04 -8.60 -3.75
CA LEU A 67 -1.99 -9.26 -2.45
C LEU A 67 -0.61 -9.10 -1.82
N VAL A 68 -0.57 -8.72 -0.55
CA VAL A 68 0.67 -8.65 0.23
C VAL A 68 1.21 -10.07 0.44
N ALA A 69 2.34 -10.38 -0.16
CA ALA A 69 3.02 -11.67 -0.02
C ALA A 69 4.00 -11.69 1.15
N HIS A 70 4.73 -10.58 1.35
CA HIS A 70 5.69 -10.42 2.43
C HIS A 70 5.63 -9.01 3.00
N VAL A 71 5.91 -8.87 4.30
CA VAL A 71 6.08 -7.57 4.96
C VAL A 71 7.37 -7.61 5.75
N HIS A 72 8.24 -6.64 5.51
CA HIS A 72 9.48 -6.44 6.24
C HIS A 72 9.47 -5.08 6.93
N ARG A 73 9.91 -5.08 8.18
CA ARG A 73 10.04 -3.87 9.01
C ARG A 73 11.44 -3.86 9.58
N ASN A 74 12.19 -2.80 9.31
CA ASN A 74 13.34 -2.41 10.11
C ASN A 74 13.03 -1.02 10.66
N GLY A 75 13.52 -0.63 11.83
CA GLY A 75 13.00 0.51 12.61
C GLY A 75 12.88 1.88 11.91
N THR A 76 13.32 2.01 10.66
CA THR A 76 13.21 3.20 9.81
C THR A 76 12.46 2.97 8.49
N ARG A 77 12.07 1.74 8.13
CA ARG A 77 11.42 1.42 6.85
C ARG A 77 10.45 0.25 6.98
N LEU A 78 9.29 0.41 6.36
CA LEU A 78 8.35 -0.67 6.07
C LEU A 78 8.39 -0.95 4.57
N THR A 79 8.60 -2.21 4.18
CA THR A 79 8.41 -2.67 2.82
C THR A 79 7.40 -3.81 2.77
N ALA A 80 6.61 -3.85 1.71
CA ALA A 80 5.74 -4.99 1.44
C ALA A 80 5.90 -5.42 -0.01
N ALA A 81 6.15 -6.71 -0.21
CA ALA A 81 6.17 -7.31 -1.53
C ALA A 81 4.78 -7.79 -1.90
N PHE A 82 4.42 -7.61 -3.17
CA PHE A 82 3.13 -7.97 -3.70
C PHE A 82 3.18 -9.26 -4.53
N SER A 83 1.99 -9.81 -4.72
CA SER A 83 1.71 -10.91 -5.64
C SER A 83 0.39 -10.62 -6.33
N ASN A 84 0.23 -11.14 -7.56
CA ASN A 84 -1.00 -11.02 -8.34
C ASN A 84 -1.46 -9.56 -8.53
N ALA A 85 -0.53 -8.66 -8.88
CA ALA A 85 -0.89 -7.30 -9.24
C ALA A 85 -1.71 -7.30 -10.54
N GLU A 86 -2.90 -6.70 -10.49
CA GLU A 86 -3.84 -6.66 -11.61
C GLU A 86 -4.54 -5.32 -11.71
N LEU A 87 -4.78 -4.87 -12.94
CA LEU A 87 -5.55 -3.68 -13.23
C LEU A 87 -7.04 -3.99 -13.10
N LEU A 88 -7.74 -3.27 -12.23
CA LEU A 88 -9.17 -3.44 -12.03
C LEU A 88 -9.97 -2.85 -13.20
N PRO A 89 -11.24 -3.29 -13.38
CA PRO A 89 -12.14 -2.73 -14.38
C PRO A 89 -12.24 -1.20 -14.31
N ALA A 90 -12.49 -0.55 -15.45
CA ALA A 90 -12.52 0.92 -15.53
C ALA A 90 -13.67 1.55 -14.73
N ASP A 91 -14.74 0.80 -14.50
CA ASP A 91 -15.91 1.16 -13.70
C ASP A 91 -15.80 0.68 -12.24
N PHE A 92 -14.67 0.08 -11.84
CA PHE A 92 -14.45 -0.30 -10.45
C PHE A 92 -14.43 0.93 -9.55
N PHE A 93 -15.12 0.83 -8.42
CA PHE A 93 -15.17 1.88 -7.42
C PHE A 93 -14.94 1.30 -6.01
N PRO A 94 -13.96 1.81 -5.24
CA PRO A 94 -13.62 1.27 -3.93
C PRO A 94 -14.61 1.72 -2.83
N TYR A 95 -15.75 1.04 -2.73
CA TYR A 95 -16.71 1.21 -1.64
C TYR A 95 -16.70 0.00 -0.72
#